data_AF-A0A9W5B0S7-F1
#
_entry.id   AF-A0A9W5B0S7-F1
#
_cell.length_a   1.000
_cell.length_b   1.000
_cell.length_c   1.000
_cell.angle_alpha   90.00
_cell.angle_beta   90.00
_cell.angle_gamma   90.00
#
_symmetry.space_group_name_H-M   'P 1'
#
loop_
_entity.id
_entity.type
_entity.pdbx_description
1 polymer ?
#
loop_
_entity_poly.entity_id
_entity_poly.type
_entity_poly.pdbx_seq_one_letter_code
_entity_poly.pdbx_strand_id
1 'polypeptide(L)'
;MTSMVQAALPRSIVHPGPETPERFRAIGCRVHRVTLTVRAGMCVNEAIAAAFAERGFEGGYIRLKNVPMERLEYVMPAAAPDASHAAWYSETFSMPEGTIIDAGLHMGRRDGQPFLHCHGSWKSAQGVVSMGHLLPFEAEFAQEIQFEALALDGAILDARQDEETNFPLFTPIPRPRRHQDAGLRALLCTVRPNTDICLALEAACTEFGLPEADVNGIGSLIGADYDDGTTITAYASEILIRAGHISSDSERTVLDIAMVDLTRHISAGRLVRGKNPVCVTFELLLTEKREAAA
;
A
#
# COMPACT_ATOMS: atom_id res chain seq x y z
N MET A 1 -14.14 -9.49 28.61
CA MET A 1 -14.33 -8.52 27.52
C MET A 1 -14.02 -7.15 28.08
N THR A 2 -12.73 -6.80 28.14
CA THR A 2 -12.29 -5.49 28.61
C THR A 2 -12.39 -4.56 27.40
N SER A 3 -13.48 -3.79 27.32
CA SER A 3 -13.62 -2.70 26.36
C SER A 3 -12.52 -1.68 26.67
N MET A 4 -11.41 -1.72 25.93
CA MET A 4 -10.48 -0.60 25.92
C MET A 4 -11.26 0.59 25.36
N VAL A 5 -11.44 1.63 26.17
CA VAL A 5 -11.89 2.93 25.67
C VAL A 5 -10.77 3.41 24.75
N GLN A 6 -10.93 3.21 23.45
CA GLN A 6 -10.00 3.73 22.45
C GLN A 6 -10.04 5.25 22.59
N ALA A 7 -8.87 5.86 22.85
CA ALA A 7 -8.77 7.31 22.87
C ALA A 7 -9.28 7.85 21.54
N ALA A 8 -10.06 8.93 21.58
CA ALA A 8 -10.54 9.57 20.36
C ALA A 8 -9.33 9.96 19.49
N LEU A 9 -9.42 9.63 18.19
CA LEU A 9 -8.40 10.00 17.22
C LEU A 9 -8.32 11.52 17.08
N PRO A 10 -7.14 12.09 16.78
CA PRO A 10 -6.97 13.55 16.76
C PRO A 10 -7.74 14.23 15.61
N ARG A 11 -8.17 13.47 14.61
CA ARG A 11 -8.88 13.93 13.41
C ARG A 11 -9.67 12.80 12.79
N SER A 12 -10.67 13.17 11.98
CA SER A 12 -11.50 12.26 11.18
C SER A 12 -12.03 13.00 9.95
N ILE A 13 -12.53 12.24 8.97
CA ILE A 13 -13.23 12.75 7.79
C ILE A 13 -14.55 12.02 7.62
N VAL A 14 -15.55 12.69 7.04
CA VAL A 14 -16.83 12.07 6.72
C VAL A 14 -16.78 11.56 5.29
N HIS A 15 -16.97 10.25 5.14
CA HIS A 15 -17.17 9.62 3.84
C HIS A 15 -18.65 9.63 3.45
N PRO A 16 -18.98 9.58 2.14
CA PRO A 16 -20.35 9.80 1.65
C PRO A 16 -21.32 8.68 2.03
N GLY A 17 -20.84 7.45 2.18
CA GLY A 17 -21.66 6.30 2.51
C GLY A 17 -21.69 5.97 4.00
N PRO A 18 -22.47 4.93 4.37
CA PRO A 18 -22.55 4.48 5.77
C PRO A 18 -21.21 3.90 6.23
N GLU A 19 -20.86 4.18 7.49
CA GLU A 19 -19.67 3.57 8.11
C GLU A 19 -19.80 2.03 8.12
N THR A 20 -18.77 1.36 7.63
CA THR A 20 -18.64 -0.09 7.72
C THR A 20 -18.15 -0.48 9.12
N PRO A 21 -18.88 -1.28 9.91
CA PRO A 21 -18.47 -1.60 11.28
C PRO A 21 -17.11 -2.34 11.38
N GLU A 22 -16.79 -3.18 10.40
CA GLU A 22 -15.49 -3.85 10.30
C GLU A 22 -14.41 -2.85 9.87
N ARG A 23 -13.51 -2.45 10.78
CA ARG A 23 -12.50 -1.40 10.50
C ARG A 23 -11.22 -1.87 9.80
N PHE A 24 -10.96 -3.17 9.78
CA PHE A 24 -9.93 -3.78 8.95
C PHE A 24 -10.38 -5.16 8.48
N ARG A 25 -9.89 -5.60 7.33
CA ARG A 25 -10.10 -6.96 6.82
C ARG A 25 -8.76 -7.63 6.59
N ALA A 26 -8.56 -8.82 7.14
CA ALA A 26 -7.32 -9.56 6.98
C ALA A 26 -7.58 -11.01 6.55
N ILE A 27 -6.72 -11.53 5.66
CA ILE A 27 -6.75 -12.93 5.22
C ILE A 27 -5.35 -13.54 5.42
N GLY A 28 -5.32 -14.65 6.16
CA GLY A 28 -4.12 -15.47 6.34
C GLY A 28 -3.68 -16.12 5.03
N CYS A 29 -2.40 -15.99 4.70
CA CYS A 29 -1.84 -16.50 3.45
C CYS A 29 -0.39 -16.99 3.64
N ARG A 30 0.25 -17.31 2.50
CA ARG A 30 1.68 -17.56 2.39
C ARG A 30 2.31 -16.60 1.39
N VAL A 31 3.57 -16.27 1.66
CA VAL A 31 4.40 -15.45 0.79
C VAL A 31 5.62 -16.22 0.34
N HIS A 32 5.93 -16.14 -0.95
CA HIS A 32 7.10 -16.71 -1.58
C HIS A 32 7.97 -15.57 -2.14
N ARG A 33 9.24 -15.55 -1.76
CA ARG A 33 10.21 -14.64 -2.39
C ARG A 33 10.52 -15.16 -3.79
N VAL A 34 10.29 -14.34 -4.80
CA VAL A 34 10.55 -14.68 -6.20
C VAL A 34 11.30 -13.54 -6.89
N THR A 35 12.12 -13.88 -7.88
CA THR A 35 12.71 -12.89 -8.78
C THR A 35 11.82 -12.75 -10.01
N LEU A 36 11.34 -11.53 -10.27
CA LEU A 36 10.58 -11.21 -11.46
C LEU A 36 11.52 -10.59 -12.49
N THR A 37 11.31 -10.90 -13.77
CA THR A 37 11.92 -10.19 -14.90
C THR A 37 10.79 -9.56 -15.68
N VAL A 38 10.80 -8.24 -15.82
CA VAL A 38 9.81 -7.50 -16.62
C VAL A 38 10.49 -6.96 -17.86
N ARG A 39 9.79 -7.01 -19.00
CA ARG A 39 10.30 -6.53 -20.29
C ARG A 39 9.81 -5.10 -20.54
N ALA A 40 10.59 -4.32 -21.28
CA ALA A 40 10.13 -3.05 -21.84
C ALA A 40 9.17 -3.27 -23.02
N GLY A 41 8.52 -2.20 -23.50
CA GLY A 41 7.63 -2.25 -24.66
C GLY A 41 6.16 -2.57 -24.35
N MET A 42 5.77 -2.59 -23.07
CA MET A 42 4.38 -2.76 -22.62
C MET A 42 4.15 -1.98 -21.32
N CYS A 43 2.88 -1.77 -20.95
CA CYS A 43 2.59 -1.01 -19.75
C CYS A 43 3.02 -1.76 -18.47
N VAL A 44 3.29 -1.02 -17.39
CA VAL A 44 3.74 -1.57 -16.10
C VAL A 44 2.76 -2.64 -15.58
N ASN A 45 1.46 -2.43 -15.72
CA ASN A 45 0.44 -3.39 -15.30
C ASN A 45 0.62 -4.76 -16.00
N GLU A 46 0.72 -4.75 -17.34
CA GLU A 46 0.89 -5.95 -18.15
C GLU A 46 2.23 -6.62 -17.89
N ALA A 47 3.32 -5.84 -17.84
CA ALA A 47 4.67 -6.35 -17.63
C ALA A 47 4.80 -7.10 -16.31
N ILE A 48 4.29 -6.52 -15.22
CA ILE A 48 4.34 -7.14 -13.89
C ILE A 48 3.38 -8.33 -13.81
N ALA A 49 2.19 -8.25 -14.40
CA ALA A 49 1.23 -9.35 -14.40
C ALA A 49 1.79 -10.57 -15.13
N ALA A 50 2.42 -10.36 -16.30
CA ALA A 50 3.09 -11.41 -17.06
C ALA A 50 4.23 -12.04 -16.25
N ALA A 51 5.06 -11.23 -15.58
CA ALA A 51 6.16 -11.74 -14.78
C ALA A 51 5.70 -12.58 -13.59
N PHE A 52 4.62 -12.21 -12.89
CA PHE A 52 4.03 -13.07 -11.85
C PHE A 52 3.48 -14.37 -12.44
N ALA A 53 2.78 -14.29 -13.57
CA ALA A 53 2.20 -15.46 -14.23
C ALA A 53 3.27 -16.47 -14.68
N GLU A 54 4.40 -15.99 -15.23
CA GLU A 54 5.56 -16.82 -15.57
C GLU A 54 6.14 -17.57 -14.36
N ARG A 55 5.98 -17.00 -13.14
CA ARG A 55 6.37 -17.65 -11.88
C ARG A 55 5.27 -18.50 -11.25
N GLY A 56 4.10 -18.61 -11.88
CA GLY A 56 2.96 -19.38 -11.37
C GLY A 56 2.17 -18.69 -10.25
N PHE A 57 2.24 -17.35 -10.18
CA PHE A 57 1.52 -16.53 -9.21
C PHE A 57 0.56 -15.57 -9.91
N GLU A 58 -0.47 -15.15 -9.19
CA GLU A 58 -1.48 -14.22 -9.70
C GLU A 58 -1.26 -12.78 -9.21
N GLY A 59 -0.42 -12.60 -8.19
CA GLY A 59 -0.22 -11.32 -7.57
C GLY A 59 0.68 -11.40 -6.34
N GLY A 60 0.95 -10.24 -5.76
CA GLY A 60 1.93 -10.08 -4.70
C GLY A 60 2.29 -8.62 -4.47
N TYR A 61 3.25 -8.40 -3.59
CA TYR A 61 3.81 -7.09 -3.33
C TYR A 61 5.21 -6.96 -3.94
N ILE A 62 5.51 -5.79 -4.52
CA ILE A 62 6.83 -5.48 -5.08
C ILE A 62 7.32 -4.16 -4.49
N ARG A 63 8.63 -4.08 -4.28
CA ARG A 63 9.34 -2.83 -4.06
C ARG A 63 10.24 -2.53 -5.24
N LEU A 64 10.05 -1.36 -5.86
CA LEU A 64 10.91 -0.85 -6.92
C LEU A 64 11.79 0.26 -6.38
N LYS A 65 13.09 0.21 -6.69
CA LYS A 65 14.08 1.22 -6.32
C LYS A 65 15.00 1.52 -7.48
N ASN A 66 15.24 2.80 -7.74
CA ASN A 66 16.10 3.29 -8.80
C ASN A 66 15.77 2.68 -10.18
N VAL A 67 14.48 2.67 -10.53
CA VAL A 67 14.00 2.07 -11.79
C VAL A 67 13.77 3.15 -12.84
N PRO A 68 14.48 3.14 -13.98
CA PRO A 68 14.24 4.07 -15.08
C PRO A 68 12.94 3.73 -15.82
N MET A 69 12.16 4.75 -16.15
CA MET A 69 10.87 4.64 -16.82
C MET A 69 10.96 5.34 -18.19
N GLU A 70 10.45 4.69 -19.22
CA GLU A 70 10.25 5.32 -20.54
C GLU A 70 9.11 6.34 -20.42
N ARG A 71 8.02 5.91 -19.78
CA ARG A 71 6.82 6.71 -19.53
C ARG A 71 6.41 6.58 -18.08
N LEU A 72 6.13 7.70 -17.45
CA LEU A 72 5.72 7.76 -16.05
C LEU A 72 4.60 8.81 -15.92
N GLU A 73 3.36 8.33 -15.95
CA GLU A 73 2.17 9.12 -15.67
C GLU A 73 1.67 8.82 -14.25
N TYR A 74 1.25 9.86 -13.54
CA TYR A 74 0.82 9.73 -12.15
C TYR A 74 -0.22 10.78 -11.78
N VAL A 75 -0.89 10.54 -10.66
CA VAL A 75 -1.79 11.49 -10.02
C VAL A 75 -1.37 11.71 -8.57
N MET A 76 -1.82 12.80 -7.99
CA MET A 76 -1.63 13.16 -6.58
C MET A 76 -2.99 13.27 -5.89
N PRO A 77 -3.02 13.29 -4.54
CA PRO A 77 -4.26 13.57 -3.82
C PRO A 77 -4.82 14.93 -4.21
N ALA A 78 -6.13 15.03 -4.32
CA ALA A 78 -6.85 16.25 -4.60
C ALA A 78 -8.15 16.31 -3.80
N ALA A 79 -8.73 17.50 -3.75
CA ALA A 79 -10.09 17.66 -3.24
C ALA A 79 -11.08 17.00 -4.21
N ALA A 80 -12.13 16.37 -3.66
CA ALA A 80 -13.21 15.84 -4.47
C ALA A 80 -13.93 16.96 -5.24
N PRO A 81 -14.28 16.74 -6.52
CA PRO A 81 -14.98 17.73 -7.33
C PRO A 81 -16.46 17.90 -6.90
N ASP A 82 -17.00 16.93 -6.17
CA ASP A 82 -18.37 16.91 -5.67
C ASP A 82 -18.47 16.11 -4.36
N ALA A 83 -19.70 15.91 -3.86
CA ALA A 83 -19.97 15.23 -2.60
C ALA A 83 -19.99 13.69 -2.69
N SER A 84 -19.69 13.11 -3.86
CA SER A 84 -19.69 11.64 -4.04
C SER A 84 -18.46 10.96 -3.44
N HIS A 85 -17.44 11.71 -3.04
CA HIS A 85 -16.21 11.22 -2.42
C HIS A 85 -15.65 12.26 -1.43
N ALA A 86 -14.87 11.81 -0.43
CA ALA A 86 -14.23 12.71 0.54
C ALA A 86 -12.84 13.21 0.09
N ALA A 87 -12.19 12.48 -0.83
CA ALA A 87 -10.91 12.80 -1.45
C ALA A 87 -10.94 12.32 -2.91
N TRP A 88 -10.04 12.80 -3.75
CA TRP A 88 -9.99 12.43 -5.17
C TRP A 88 -8.57 12.43 -5.72
N TYR A 89 -8.43 12.10 -6.99
CA TYR A 89 -7.18 12.21 -7.74
C TYR A 89 -7.11 13.55 -8.47
N SER A 90 -5.92 14.12 -8.54
CA SER A 90 -5.64 15.32 -9.33
C SER A 90 -5.79 15.09 -10.85
N GLU A 91 -5.50 16.12 -11.62
CA GLU A 91 -5.10 15.94 -13.03
C GLU A 91 -3.88 15.00 -13.13
N THR A 92 -3.70 14.39 -14.30
CA THR A 92 -2.53 13.56 -14.60
C THR A 92 -1.29 14.42 -14.80
N PHE A 93 -0.20 14.01 -14.17
CA PHE A 93 1.13 14.57 -14.36
C PHE A 93 1.99 13.58 -15.13
N SER A 94 2.76 14.11 -16.08
CA SER A 94 3.72 13.36 -16.87
C SER A 94 5.14 13.65 -16.43
N MET A 95 5.94 12.60 -16.26
CA MET A 95 7.38 12.69 -16.05
C MET A 95 8.10 11.76 -17.04
N PRO A 96 8.21 12.16 -18.32
CA PRO A 96 8.93 11.37 -19.32
C PRO A 96 10.39 11.18 -18.89
N GLU A 97 10.95 10.00 -19.18
CA GLU A 97 12.31 9.63 -18.78
C GLU A 97 12.56 9.74 -17.26
N GLY A 98 11.49 9.64 -16.46
CA GLY A 98 11.56 9.67 -15.02
C GLY A 98 12.26 8.44 -14.44
N THR A 99 12.82 8.58 -13.25
CA THR A 99 13.36 7.45 -12.47
C THR A 99 12.56 7.28 -11.19
N ILE A 100 11.97 6.11 -10.97
CA ILE A 100 11.41 5.73 -9.67
C ILE A 100 12.57 5.72 -8.67
N ILE A 101 12.47 6.55 -7.63
CA ILE A 101 13.39 6.53 -6.50
C ILE A 101 13.03 5.35 -5.60
N ASP A 102 11.76 5.28 -5.21
CA ASP A 102 11.25 4.27 -4.29
C ASP A 102 9.73 4.15 -4.46
N ALA A 103 9.23 2.95 -4.77
CA ALA A 103 7.81 2.68 -4.97
C ALA A 103 7.42 1.31 -4.42
N GLY A 104 6.23 1.23 -3.85
CA GLY A 104 5.61 0.02 -3.35
C GLY A 104 4.32 -0.21 -4.10
N LEU A 105 4.06 -1.47 -4.46
CA LEU A 105 2.90 -1.78 -5.28
C LEU A 105 2.35 -3.17 -4.97
N HIS A 106 1.04 -3.29 -5.08
CA HIS A 106 0.32 -4.56 -5.03
C HIS A 106 -0.18 -4.92 -6.43
N MET A 107 0.06 -6.16 -6.83
CA MET A 107 -0.60 -6.78 -7.96
C MET A 107 -1.77 -7.63 -7.44
N GLY A 108 -2.97 -7.28 -7.89
CA GLY A 108 -4.22 -7.95 -7.56
C GLY A 108 -5.11 -8.10 -8.79
N ARG A 109 -6.42 -7.98 -8.59
CA ARG A 109 -7.41 -8.08 -9.66
C ARG A 109 -8.44 -6.96 -9.63
N ARG A 110 -8.93 -6.58 -10.80
CA ARG A 110 -10.13 -5.77 -10.97
C ARG A 110 -10.94 -6.35 -12.12
N ASP A 111 -12.23 -6.57 -11.90
CA ASP A 111 -13.13 -7.17 -12.89
C ASP A 111 -12.60 -8.50 -13.46
N GLY A 112 -11.93 -9.29 -12.60
CA GLY A 112 -11.31 -10.56 -12.95
C GLY A 112 -9.98 -10.48 -13.72
N GLN A 113 -9.52 -9.27 -14.09
CA GLN A 113 -8.27 -9.03 -14.80
C GLN A 113 -7.16 -8.57 -13.85
N PRO A 114 -5.87 -8.76 -14.20
CA PRO A 114 -4.75 -8.23 -13.42
C PRO A 114 -4.83 -6.71 -13.30
N PHE A 115 -4.69 -6.21 -12.07
CA PHE A 115 -4.72 -4.77 -11.78
C PHE A 115 -3.68 -4.43 -10.71
N LEU A 116 -2.99 -3.32 -10.91
CA LEU A 116 -1.89 -2.87 -10.07
C LEU A 116 -2.25 -1.57 -9.37
N HIS A 117 -1.88 -1.44 -8.11
CA HIS A 117 -1.93 -0.20 -7.35
C HIS A 117 -0.54 0.13 -6.82
N CYS A 118 -0.05 1.34 -7.09
CA CYS A 118 1.33 1.72 -6.81
C CYS A 118 1.44 3.15 -6.30
N HIS A 119 2.07 3.32 -5.13
CA HIS A 119 2.52 4.62 -4.66
C HIS A 119 4.04 4.68 -4.65
N GLY A 120 4.59 5.84 -4.97
CA GLY A 120 6.03 6.00 -5.00
C GLY A 120 6.49 7.42 -5.17
N SER A 121 7.79 7.61 -5.05
CA SER A 121 8.49 8.83 -5.42
C SER A 121 9.37 8.58 -6.63
N TRP A 122 9.54 9.62 -7.44
CA TRP A 122 10.31 9.62 -8.66
C TRP A 122 10.98 10.97 -8.87
N LYS A 123 11.97 10.99 -9.75
CA LYS A 123 12.68 12.21 -10.14
C LYS A 123 12.76 12.35 -11.66
N SER A 124 12.71 13.59 -12.12
CA SER A 124 13.01 13.93 -13.51
C SER A 124 14.52 13.87 -13.77
N ALA A 125 14.91 13.96 -15.04
CA ALA A 125 16.32 14.09 -15.44
C ALA A 125 17.02 15.32 -14.81
N GLN A 126 16.26 16.38 -14.50
CA GLN A 126 16.78 17.59 -13.82
C GLN A 126 16.80 17.45 -12.29
N GLY A 127 16.43 16.29 -11.75
CA GLY A 127 16.42 16.02 -10.31
C GLY A 127 15.21 16.55 -9.56
N VAL A 128 14.16 17.02 -10.26
CA VAL A 128 12.92 17.45 -9.61
C VAL A 128 12.20 16.21 -9.08
N VAL A 129 11.96 16.18 -7.77
CA VAL A 129 11.29 15.07 -7.09
C VAL A 129 9.78 15.28 -7.09
N SER A 130 9.04 14.20 -7.31
CA SER A 130 7.59 14.13 -7.14
C SER A 130 7.21 12.78 -6.53
N MET A 131 5.99 12.69 -6.01
CA MET A 131 5.43 11.49 -5.41
C MET A 131 3.93 11.45 -5.68
N GLY A 132 3.34 10.26 -5.65
CA GLY A 132 1.89 10.09 -5.81
C GLY A 132 1.52 8.66 -6.13
N HIS A 133 0.39 8.53 -6.83
CA HIS A 133 -0.16 7.29 -7.34
C HIS A 133 0.25 7.12 -8.81
N LEU A 134 0.99 6.05 -9.12
CA LEU A 134 1.39 5.73 -10.50
C LEU A 134 0.19 5.20 -11.27
N LEU A 135 -0.04 5.73 -12.48
CA LEU A 135 -1.05 5.21 -13.40
C LEU A 135 -0.45 4.04 -14.18
N PRO A 136 -0.83 2.78 -13.90
CA PRO A 136 -0.01 1.62 -14.29
C PRO A 136 -0.20 1.19 -15.75
N PHE A 137 -1.29 1.59 -16.40
CA PHE A 137 -1.50 1.39 -17.84
C PHE A 137 -0.81 2.50 -18.65
N GLU A 138 -0.62 3.65 -18.04
CA GLU A 138 0.00 4.84 -18.61
C GLU A 138 1.49 4.94 -18.24
N ALA A 139 2.07 3.94 -17.57
CA ALA A 139 3.50 3.88 -17.26
C ALA A 139 4.19 2.72 -17.99
N GLU A 140 5.49 2.85 -18.27
CA GLU A 140 6.29 1.86 -18.98
C GLU A 140 7.76 1.87 -18.53
N PHE A 141 8.33 0.68 -18.34
CA PHE A 141 9.75 0.51 -18.00
C PHE A 141 10.65 0.87 -19.18
N ALA A 142 11.75 1.60 -18.93
CA ALA A 142 12.70 1.98 -19.98
C ALA A 142 13.48 0.80 -20.58
N GLN A 143 13.62 -0.28 -19.81
CA GLN A 143 14.41 -1.44 -20.19
C GLN A 143 13.93 -2.68 -19.44
N GLU A 144 14.44 -3.84 -19.85
CA GLU A 144 14.30 -5.05 -19.04
C GLU A 144 14.97 -4.84 -17.67
N ILE A 145 14.24 -5.21 -16.61
CA ILE A 145 14.73 -5.13 -15.23
C ILE A 145 14.36 -6.40 -14.46
N GLN A 146 15.19 -6.73 -13.50
CA GLN A 146 14.94 -7.79 -12.53
C GLN A 146 14.82 -7.22 -11.12
N PHE A 147 13.87 -7.73 -10.35
CA PHE A 147 13.69 -7.35 -8.96
C PHE A 147 13.04 -8.49 -8.15
N GLU A 148 13.21 -8.43 -6.83
CA GLU A 148 12.54 -9.36 -5.91
C GLU A 148 11.09 -8.93 -5.66
N ALA A 149 10.22 -9.93 -5.51
CA ALA A 149 8.82 -9.76 -5.18
C ALA A 149 8.40 -10.75 -4.08
N LEU A 150 7.35 -10.35 -3.35
CA LEU A 150 6.66 -11.17 -2.37
C LEU A 150 5.37 -11.70 -3.01
N ALA A 151 5.45 -12.90 -3.59
CA ALA A 151 4.32 -13.51 -4.30
C ALA A 151 3.36 -14.21 -3.33
N LEU A 152 2.05 -14.00 -3.53
CA LEU A 152 1.00 -14.46 -2.61
C LEU A 152 0.46 -15.84 -3.00
N ASP A 153 0.28 -16.69 -2.00
CA ASP A 153 -0.41 -17.98 -2.08
C ASP A 153 -1.49 -18.06 -0.99
N GLY A 154 -2.72 -18.39 -1.36
CA GLY A 154 -3.86 -18.49 -0.42
C GLY A 154 -4.68 -17.20 -0.23
N ALA A 155 -4.25 -16.06 -0.76
CA ALA A 155 -5.04 -14.82 -0.79
C ALA A 155 -4.69 -13.95 -2.01
N ILE A 156 -5.56 -13.01 -2.34
CA ILE A 156 -5.32 -11.97 -3.36
C ILE A 156 -6.09 -10.69 -3.00
N LEU A 157 -5.62 -9.53 -3.47
CA LEU A 157 -6.42 -8.30 -3.47
C LEU A 157 -7.33 -8.29 -4.70
N ASP A 158 -8.62 -8.06 -4.48
CA ASP A 158 -9.66 -8.01 -5.50
C ASP A 158 -10.42 -6.69 -5.35
N ALA A 159 -10.44 -5.86 -6.39
CA ALA A 159 -11.06 -4.55 -6.37
C ALA A 159 -12.59 -4.71 -6.33
N ARG A 160 -13.21 -4.10 -5.33
CA ARG A 160 -14.66 -4.18 -5.06
C ARG A 160 -15.19 -2.81 -4.72
N GLN A 161 -16.46 -2.58 -5.04
CA GLN A 161 -17.14 -1.37 -4.58
C GLN A 161 -17.12 -1.34 -3.05
N ASP A 162 -16.65 -0.23 -2.49
CA ASP A 162 -16.74 0.09 -1.08
C ASP A 162 -17.82 1.15 -0.88
N GLU A 163 -18.87 0.78 -0.15
CA GLU A 163 -20.03 1.67 0.04
C GLU A 163 -19.70 2.88 0.92
N GLU A 164 -18.80 2.72 1.92
CA GLU A 164 -18.43 3.82 2.82
C GLU A 164 -17.78 4.96 2.04
N THR A 165 -16.72 4.65 1.28
CA THR A 165 -15.91 5.65 0.56
C THR A 165 -16.42 5.97 -0.85
N ASN A 166 -17.32 5.15 -1.38
CA ASN A 166 -17.80 5.15 -2.77
C ASN A 166 -16.72 4.83 -3.83
N PHE A 167 -15.51 4.42 -3.42
CA PHE A 167 -14.45 3.98 -4.32
C PHE A 167 -14.52 2.47 -4.62
N PRO A 168 -14.06 2.03 -5.81
CA PRO A 168 -13.63 0.65 -5.99
C PRO A 168 -12.28 0.44 -5.28
N LEU A 169 -12.27 -0.26 -4.14
CA LEU A 169 -11.08 -0.49 -3.32
C LEU A 169 -10.62 -1.94 -3.40
N PHE A 170 -9.30 -2.14 -3.36
CA PHE A 170 -8.76 -3.48 -3.17
C PHE A 170 -9.25 -4.05 -1.84
N THR A 171 -9.74 -5.28 -1.91
CA THR A 171 -10.24 -6.02 -0.76
C THR A 171 -9.58 -7.41 -0.73
N PRO A 172 -8.96 -7.83 0.38
CA PRO A 172 -8.30 -9.13 0.45
C PRO A 172 -9.34 -10.25 0.44
N ILE A 173 -9.15 -11.28 -0.39
CA ILE A 173 -10.04 -12.44 -0.48
C ILE A 173 -9.25 -13.74 -0.40
N PRO A 174 -9.82 -14.81 0.19
CA PRO A 174 -9.15 -16.10 0.23
C PRO A 174 -9.07 -16.72 -1.16
N ARG A 175 -7.98 -17.46 -1.40
CA ARG A 175 -7.76 -18.26 -2.61
C ARG A 175 -7.34 -19.67 -2.22
N PRO A 176 -7.61 -20.68 -3.06
CA PRO A 176 -7.00 -21.98 -2.88
C PRO A 176 -5.49 -21.86 -2.92
N ARG A 177 -4.80 -22.51 -1.96
CA ARG A 177 -3.35 -22.63 -2.00
C ARG A 177 -2.94 -23.55 -3.14
N ARG A 178 -1.97 -23.13 -3.95
CA ARG A 178 -1.50 -23.88 -5.13
C ARG A 178 -0.05 -24.35 -5.01
N HIS A 179 0.68 -23.81 -4.05
CA HIS A 179 2.11 -24.10 -3.86
C HIS A 179 2.31 -25.04 -2.66
N GLN A 180 3.12 -26.08 -2.87
CA GLN A 180 3.40 -27.11 -1.86
C GLN A 180 4.42 -26.64 -0.81
N ASP A 181 5.30 -25.71 -1.18
CA ASP A 181 6.27 -25.13 -0.25
C ASP A 181 5.56 -24.35 0.86
N ALA A 182 6.13 -24.41 2.06
CA ALA A 182 5.50 -23.80 3.23
C ALA A 182 5.35 -22.28 3.12
N GLY A 183 6.20 -21.60 2.33
CA GLY A 183 6.28 -20.14 2.26
C GLY A 183 6.56 -19.50 3.63
N LEU A 184 6.49 -18.17 3.69
CA LEU A 184 6.39 -17.42 4.94
C LEU A 184 4.92 -17.28 5.32
N ARG A 185 4.57 -17.44 6.61
CA ARG A 185 3.24 -17.03 7.10
C ARG A 185 3.07 -15.54 6.86
N ALA A 186 1.91 -15.13 6.38
CA ALA A 186 1.63 -13.75 6.06
C ALA A 186 0.15 -13.40 6.28
N LEU A 187 -0.12 -12.10 6.37
CA LEU A 187 -1.45 -11.52 6.35
C LEU A 187 -1.54 -10.51 5.21
N LEU A 188 -2.54 -10.70 4.36
CA LEU A 188 -2.96 -9.69 3.40
C LEU A 188 -4.12 -8.91 4.04
N CYS A 189 -3.89 -7.62 4.28
CA CYS A 189 -4.76 -6.80 5.12
C CYS A 189 -5.13 -5.50 4.42
N THR A 190 -6.35 -5.04 4.62
CA THR A 190 -6.75 -3.66 4.33
C THR A 190 -7.36 -2.99 5.56
N VAL A 191 -7.10 -1.69 5.72
CA VAL A 191 -7.60 -0.89 6.84
C VAL A 191 -8.46 0.24 6.28
N ARG A 192 -9.67 0.41 6.85
CA ARG A 192 -10.69 1.36 6.40
C ARG A 192 -10.48 2.76 6.99
N PRO A 193 -11.18 3.79 6.51
CA PRO A 193 -11.04 5.17 6.98
C PRO A 193 -11.11 5.37 8.49
N ASN A 194 -10.72 6.52 9.01
CA ASN A 194 -10.94 6.91 10.42
C ASN A 194 -10.48 5.86 11.46
N THR A 195 -9.53 5.02 11.08
CA THR A 195 -8.98 3.94 11.92
C THR A 195 -7.49 4.19 12.05
N ASP A 196 -6.94 4.15 13.26
CA ASP A 196 -5.49 4.32 13.43
C ASP A 196 -4.75 3.14 12.79
N ILE A 197 -3.81 3.46 11.91
CA ILE A 197 -3.09 2.45 11.13
C ILE A 197 -2.24 1.52 12.02
N CYS A 198 -1.56 2.05 13.04
CA CYS A 198 -0.72 1.24 13.92
C CYS A 198 -1.57 0.31 14.78
N LEU A 199 -2.63 0.81 15.40
CA LEU A 199 -3.54 0.00 16.22
C LEU A 199 -4.26 -1.08 15.41
N ALA A 200 -4.66 -0.78 14.16
CA ALA A 200 -5.30 -1.75 13.29
C ALA A 200 -4.37 -2.92 12.93
N LEU A 201 -3.10 -2.61 12.66
CA LEU A 201 -2.09 -3.63 12.36
C LEU A 201 -1.78 -4.52 13.57
N GLU A 202 -1.70 -3.94 14.76
CA GLU A 202 -1.52 -4.69 16.01
C GLU A 202 -2.71 -5.63 16.25
N ALA A 203 -3.94 -5.13 16.10
CA ALA A 203 -5.15 -5.93 16.24
C ALA A 203 -5.19 -7.10 15.24
N ALA A 204 -4.86 -6.85 13.97
CA ALA A 204 -4.80 -7.89 12.94
C ALA A 204 -3.72 -8.94 13.25
N CYS A 205 -2.54 -8.54 13.70
CA CYS A 205 -1.48 -9.47 14.10
C CYS A 205 -1.89 -10.34 15.30
N THR A 206 -2.53 -9.76 16.30
CA THR A 206 -3.04 -10.48 17.47
C THR A 206 -4.12 -11.49 17.08
N GLU A 207 -5.08 -11.10 16.24
CA GLU A 207 -6.15 -12.00 15.77
C GLU A 207 -5.60 -13.24 15.05
N PHE A 208 -4.53 -13.08 14.27
CA PHE A 208 -3.96 -14.15 13.45
C PHE A 208 -2.75 -14.86 14.07
N GLY A 209 -2.35 -14.49 15.29
CA GLY A 209 -1.20 -15.07 15.97
C GLY A 209 0.12 -14.86 15.21
N LEU A 210 0.34 -13.63 14.74
CA LEU A 210 1.56 -13.19 14.06
C LEU A 210 2.28 -12.13 14.93
N PRO A 211 3.00 -12.55 15.99
CA PRO A 211 3.52 -11.64 17.02
C PRO A 211 4.66 -10.74 16.53
N GLU A 212 5.37 -11.16 15.49
CA GLU A 212 6.39 -10.37 14.81
C GLU A 212 6.17 -10.41 13.31
N ALA A 213 6.23 -9.24 12.67
CA ALA A 213 6.05 -9.13 11.24
C ALA A 213 6.86 -7.97 10.65
N ASP A 214 7.34 -8.15 9.43
CA ASP A 214 7.68 -7.04 8.53
C ASP A 214 6.40 -6.55 7.85
N VAL A 215 6.25 -5.23 7.72
CA VAL A 215 5.06 -4.59 7.14
C VAL A 215 5.45 -3.87 5.86
N ASN A 216 4.83 -4.29 4.77
CA ASN A 216 4.92 -3.65 3.46
C ASN A 216 3.55 -3.12 3.07
N GLY A 217 3.49 -1.97 2.40
CA GLY A 217 2.21 -1.47 1.94
C GLY A 217 2.22 -0.02 1.49
N ILE A 218 1.05 0.38 1.03
CA ILE A 218 0.69 1.71 0.57
C ILE A 218 -0.67 2.09 1.15
N GLY A 219 -1.02 3.37 1.12
CA GLY A 219 -2.33 3.81 1.57
C GLY A 219 -2.46 5.32 1.61
N SER A 220 -3.40 5.80 2.41
CA SER A 220 -3.67 7.22 2.61
C SER A 220 -4.02 7.52 4.07
N LEU A 221 -3.53 8.64 4.60
CA LEU A 221 -3.84 9.15 5.94
C LEU A 221 -4.51 10.52 5.87
N ILE A 222 -5.31 10.81 6.89
CA ILE A 222 -5.80 12.16 7.18
C ILE A 222 -4.69 12.82 7.97
N GLY A 223 -3.95 13.75 7.37
CA GLY A 223 -2.73 14.33 7.96
C GLY A 223 -1.68 13.27 8.31
N ALA A 224 -0.66 13.68 9.08
CA ALA A 224 0.29 12.77 9.69
C ALA A 224 0.90 13.39 10.96
N ASP A 225 1.10 12.59 12.00
CA ASP A 225 1.87 12.97 13.19
C ASP A 225 3.13 12.09 13.23
N TYR A 226 4.30 12.71 13.17
CA TYR A 226 5.60 12.03 13.24
C TYR A 226 6.22 12.10 14.63
N ASP A 227 7.05 11.11 14.95
CA ASP A 227 7.75 10.99 16.25
C ASP A 227 8.73 12.15 16.52
N ASP A 228 9.18 12.87 15.49
CA ASP A 228 10.03 14.06 15.61
C ASP A 228 9.25 15.34 15.99
N GLY A 229 7.92 15.24 16.14
CA GLY A 229 7.02 16.34 16.45
C GLY A 229 6.45 17.06 15.23
N THR A 230 6.89 16.73 14.02
CA THR A 230 6.34 17.27 12.79
C THR A 230 4.90 16.79 12.60
N THR A 231 4.01 17.73 12.21
CA THR A 231 2.60 17.43 11.94
C THR A 231 2.19 17.95 10.56
N ILE A 232 1.57 17.08 9.77
CA ILE A 232 0.95 17.40 8.47
C ILE A 232 -0.56 17.48 8.67
N THR A 233 -1.19 18.55 8.19
CA THR A 233 -2.61 18.84 8.44
C THR A 233 -3.51 18.65 7.21
N ALA A 234 -2.94 18.50 6.02
CA ALA A 234 -3.70 18.19 4.81
C ALA A 234 -4.44 16.85 4.95
N TYR A 235 -5.74 16.84 4.63
CA TYR A 235 -6.64 15.73 4.97
C TYR A 235 -6.57 14.52 4.03
N ALA A 236 -5.86 14.64 2.91
CA ALA A 236 -5.70 13.58 1.92
C ALA A 236 -4.22 13.47 1.51
N SER A 237 -3.75 12.23 1.39
CA SER A 237 -2.36 11.89 1.12
C SER A 237 -2.24 10.60 0.33
N GLU A 238 -1.17 10.45 -0.45
CA GLU A 238 -0.70 9.12 -0.90
C GLU A 238 0.55 8.75 -0.13
N ILE A 239 0.59 7.50 0.34
CA ILE A 239 1.61 7.00 1.26
C ILE A 239 2.29 5.77 0.72
N LEU A 240 3.60 5.71 0.98
CA LEU A 240 4.43 4.55 0.85
C LEU A 240 5.05 4.19 2.21
N ILE A 241 4.83 2.97 2.71
CA ILE A 241 5.57 2.46 3.88
C ILE A 241 7.00 2.15 3.44
N ARG A 242 7.99 2.87 3.95
CA ARG A 242 9.42 2.69 3.61
C ARG A 242 10.08 1.60 4.44
N ALA A 243 9.70 1.53 5.72
CA ALA A 243 10.10 0.47 6.63
C ALA A 243 9.01 0.30 7.68
N GLY A 244 8.42 -0.90 7.75
CA GLY A 244 7.39 -1.21 8.73
C GLY A 244 7.72 -2.51 9.47
N HIS A 245 7.51 -2.54 10.78
CA HIS A 245 7.63 -3.77 11.56
C HIS A 245 6.72 -3.75 12.80
N ILE A 246 6.40 -4.95 13.27
CA ILE A 246 5.68 -5.23 14.51
C ILE A 246 6.58 -6.11 15.37
N SER A 247 6.72 -5.75 16.65
CA SER A 247 7.56 -6.46 17.62
C SER A 247 6.72 -7.15 18.70
N SER A 248 7.09 -8.38 19.04
CA SER A 248 6.50 -9.18 20.13
C SER A 248 6.68 -8.56 21.50
N ASP A 249 7.81 -7.87 21.73
CA ASP A 249 8.23 -7.43 23.07
C ASP A 249 7.42 -6.23 23.57
N SER A 250 6.81 -5.49 22.65
CA SER A 250 6.08 -4.26 23.00
C SER A 250 4.71 -4.15 22.34
N GLU A 251 4.33 -5.09 21.47
CA GLU A 251 3.19 -4.97 20.54
C GLU A 251 3.19 -3.60 19.82
N ARG A 252 4.36 -2.98 19.61
CA ARG A 252 4.44 -1.67 18.97
C ARG A 252 4.67 -1.84 17.49
N THR A 253 3.70 -1.38 16.71
CA THR A 253 3.92 -1.11 15.30
C THR A 253 4.81 0.13 15.13
N VAL A 254 5.83 0.00 14.30
CA VAL A 254 6.66 1.12 13.83
C VAL A 254 6.54 1.20 12.32
N LEU A 255 6.03 2.33 11.82
CA LEU A 255 5.95 2.63 10.38
C LEU A 255 6.74 3.90 10.07
N ASP A 256 7.83 3.77 9.32
CA ASP A 256 8.45 4.87 8.59
C ASP A 256 7.79 4.98 7.21
N ILE A 257 7.29 6.16 6.88
CA ILE A 257 6.58 6.41 5.63
C ILE A 257 7.23 7.54 4.83
N ALA A 258 6.98 7.54 3.53
CA ALA A 258 6.97 8.76 2.72
C ALA A 258 5.53 9.06 2.32
N MET A 259 5.21 10.34 2.16
CA MET A 259 3.90 10.77 1.70
C MET A 259 3.97 12.03 0.83
N VAL A 260 2.97 12.20 -0.02
CA VAL A 260 2.62 13.48 -0.65
C VAL A 260 1.20 13.86 -0.24
N ASP A 261 0.97 15.13 0.07
CA ASP A 261 -0.36 15.64 0.34
C ASP A 261 -0.99 16.38 -0.85
N LEU A 262 -2.25 16.78 -0.70
CA LEU A 262 -3.00 17.53 -1.72
C LEU A 262 -2.42 18.93 -2.03
N THR A 263 -1.49 19.43 -1.20
CA THR A 263 -0.73 20.68 -1.47
C THR A 263 0.57 20.41 -2.22
N ARG A 264 0.81 19.15 -2.62
CA ARG A 264 2.04 18.66 -3.26
C ARG A 264 3.26 18.67 -2.34
N HIS A 265 3.06 18.85 -1.04
CA HIS A 265 4.13 18.80 -0.08
C HIS A 265 4.50 17.34 0.20
N ILE A 266 5.79 17.03 0.01
CA ILE A 266 6.35 15.70 0.26
C ILE A 266 7.00 15.71 1.63
N SER A 267 6.63 14.74 2.47
CA SER A 267 7.23 14.55 3.79
C SER A 267 7.52 13.07 4.05
N ALA A 268 8.37 12.80 5.03
CA ALA A 268 8.69 11.44 5.45
C ALA A 268 9.00 11.43 6.94
N GLY A 269 8.68 10.33 7.60
CA GLY A 269 8.92 10.17 9.02
C GLY A 269 8.28 8.93 9.60
N ARG A 270 8.62 8.68 10.87
CA ARG A 270 8.02 7.60 11.66
C ARG A 270 6.72 8.07 12.27
N LEU A 271 5.64 7.31 12.07
CA LEU A 271 4.32 7.63 12.59
C LEU A 271 4.21 7.45 14.11
N VAL A 272 3.57 8.42 14.77
CA VAL A 272 3.15 8.28 16.16
C VAL A 272 1.98 7.30 16.24
N ARG A 273 2.13 6.23 17.02
CA ARG A 273 1.06 5.25 17.27
C ARG A 273 -0.18 5.91 17.90
N GLY A 274 -1.38 5.58 17.39
CA GLY A 274 -2.65 6.07 17.95
C GLY A 274 -3.07 7.47 17.51
N LYS A 275 -2.37 8.08 16.53
CA LYS A 275 -2.63 9.43 16.03
C LYS A 275 -2.88 9.54 14.53
N ASN A 276 -2.77 8.43 13.80
CA ASN A 276 -2.68 8.46 12.35
C ASN A 276 -3.87 7.69 11.74
N PRO A 277 -5.05 8.35 11.66
CA PRO A 277 -6.24 7.78 11.04
C PRO A 277 -6.07 7.66 9.51
N VAL A 278 -6.47 6.51 8.97
CA VAL A 278 -6.59 6.27 7.53
C VAL A 278 -7.57 7.25 6.87
N CYS A 279 -7.22 7.75 5.69
CA CYS A 279 -8.09 8.60 4.87
C CYS A 279 -9.06 7.75 4.05
N VAL A 280 -8.58 7.02 3.05
CA VAL A 280 -9.41 6.15 2.19
C VAL A 280 -9.17 4.68 2.53
N THR A 281 -7.94 4.22 2.41
CA THR A 281 -7.58 2.83 2.72
C THR A 281 -6.07 2.68 2.92
N PHE A 282 -5.66 1.59 3.57
CA PHE A 282 -4.32 1.02 3.43
C PHE A 282 -4.40 -0.37 2.85
N GLU A 283 -3.42 -0.74 2.02
CA GLU A 283 -3.22 -2.07 1.46
C GLU A 283 -1.88 -2.61 1.93
N LEU A 284 -1.94 -3.71 2.68
CA LEU A 284 -0.82 -4.14 3.51
C LEU A 284 -0.53 -5.62 3.32
N LEU A 285 0.75 -5.94 3.29
CA LEU A 285 1.28 -7.28 3.40
C LEU A 285 2.18 -7.37 4.63
N LEU A 286 1.74 -8.15 5.61
CA LEU A 286 2.51 -8.46 6.81
C LEU A 286 3.11 -9.85 6.64
N THR A 287 4.42 -9.97 6.75
CA THR A 287 5.13 -11.25 6.62
C THR A 287 5.83 -11.60 7.91
N GLU A 288 5.72 -12.85 8.37
CA GLU A 288 6.46 -13.32 9.53
C GLU A 288 7.95 -13.02 9.36
N LYS A 289 8.59 -12.55 10.43
CA LYS A 289 10.04 -12.51 10.48
C LYS A 289 10.55 -13.93 10.63
N ARG A 290 11.45 -14.36 9.73
CA ARG A 290 12.36 -15.45 10.04
C ARG A 290 13.58 -14.85 10.70
N GLU A 291 13.96 -15.38 11.86
CA GLU A 291 15.31 -15.19 12.35
C GLU A 291 16.28 -15.54 11.22
N ALA A 292 17.24 -14.64 10.95
CA ALA A 292 18.37 -15.02 10.12
C ALA A 292 19.00 -16.24 10.79
N ALA A 293 19.16 -17.35 10.05
CA ALA A 293 19.90 -18.49 10.56
C ALA A 293 21.28 -17.98 11.00
N ALA A 294 21.56 -18.11 12.29
CA ALA A 294 22.82 -17.72 12.92
C ALA A 294 24.01 -18.47 12.33
#